data_AF-A0A0D6ADY4-F1
#
_entry.id   AF-A0A0D6ADY4-F1
#
_cell.length_a   1.000
_cell.length_b   1.000
_cell.length_c   1.000
_cell.angle_alpha   90.00
_cell.angle_beta   90.00
_cell.angle_gamma   90.00
#
_symmetry.space_group_name_H-M   'P 1'
#
loop_
_entity.id
_entity.type
_entity.pdbx_description
1 polymer ?
#
loop_
_entity_poly.entity_id
_entity_poly.type
_entity_poly.pdbx_seq_one_letter_code
_entity_poly.pdbx_strand_id
1 'polypeptide(L)' 'MKIESLNKKELENYCQRYGIKIQAKNTKQQLLELINRDKFNKITNALKEGKQLELLISQIHLLSEEYAC' A
#
# COMPACT_ATOMS: atom_id res chain seq x y z
N MET A 1 5.52 -7.29 7.24
CA MET A 1 6.64 -6.31 7.29
C MET A 1 6.10 -4.95 7.73
N LYS A 2 6.75 -4.21 8.65
CA LYS A 2 6.29 -2.83 8.99
C LYS A 2 6.81 -1.84 7.94
N ILE A 3 5.92 -1.13 7.25
CA ILE A 3 6.32 -0.16 6.21
C ILE A 3 7.19 0.97 6.77
N GLU A 4 7.05 1.30 8.05
CA GLU A 4 7.81 2.36 8.74
C GLU A 4 9.31 2.02 8.89
N SER A 5 9.64 0.73 8.99
CA SER A 5 11.01 0.24 9.06
C SER A 5 11.72 0.21 7.71
N LEU A 6 10.99 0.36 6.59
CA LEU A 6 11.58 0.36 5.26
C LEU A 6 12.46 1.60 5.03
N ASN A 7 13.54 1.44 4.28
CA ASN A 7 14.34 2.56 3.81
C ASN A 7 13.63 3.28 2.64
N LYS A 8 14.13 4.46 2.24
CA LYS A 8 13.51 5.25 1.16
C LYS A 8 13.33 4.45 -0.13
N LYS A 9 14.37 3.69 -0.54
CA LYS A 9 14.36 2.93 -1.80
C LYS A 9 13.36 1.78 -1.77
N GLU A 10 13.22 1.12 -0.62
CA GLU A 10 12.19 0.10 -0.41
C GLU A 10 10.78 0.67 -0.48
N LEU A 11 10.56 1.88 0.05
CA LEU A 11 9.28 2.57 -0.07
C LEU A 11 8.98 3.03 -1.49
N GLU A 12 9.99 3.48 -2.25
CA GLU A 12 9.85 3.80 -3.67
C GLU A 12 9.46 2.55 -4.46
N ASN A 13 10.13 1.41 -4.21
CA ASN A 13 9.80 0.12 -4.81
C ASN A 13 8.40 -0.35 -4.44
N TYR A 14 7.99 -0.19 -3.17
CA TYR A 14 6.64 -0.48 -2.72
C TYR A 14 5.63 0.36 -3.50
N CYS A 15 5.82 1.68 -3.55
CA CYS A 15 4.93 2.56 -4.31
C CYS A 15 4.82 2.15 -5.78
N GLN A 16 5.93 1.80 -6.44
CA GLN A 16 5.92 1.32 -7.82
C GLN A 16 5.16 -0.01 -7.98
N ARG A 17 5.40 -0.98 -7.10
CA ARG A 17 4.74 -2.30 -7.13
C ARG A 17 3.23 -2.19 -6.99
N TYR A 18 2.73 -1.24 -6.20
CA TYR A 18 1.30 -1.04 -5.96
C TYR A 18 0.68 0.10 -6.78
N GLY A 19 1.41 0.66 -7.76
CA GLY A 19 0.90 1.69 -8.67
C GLY A 19 0.67 3.08 -8.04
N ILE A 20 1.28 3.34 -6.88
CA ILE A 20 1.21 4.62 -6.18
C ILE A 20 2.13 5.61 -6.89
N LYS A 21 1.56 6.70 -7.41
CA LYS A 21 2.32 7.75 -8.08
C LYS A 21 3.21 8.50 -7.09
N ILE A 22 4.51 8.51 -7.35
CA ILE A 22 5.53 9.21 -6.56
C ILE A 22 6.28 10.22 -7.42
N GLN A 23 6.86 11.24 -6.78
CA GLN A 23 7.76 12.21 -7.38
C GLN A 23 9.21 11.90 -6.98
N ALA A 24 10.16 12.13 -7.88
CA ALA A 24 11.59 11.83 -7.64
C ALA A 24 12.17 12.50 -6.38
N LYS A 25 11.58 13.61 -5.93
CA LYS A 25 12.00 14.37 -4.75
C LYS A 25 11.28 13.98 -3.46
N ASN A 26 10.41 12.96 -3.46
CA ASN A 26 9.70 12.60 -2.24
C ASN A 26 10.68 12.14 -1.13
N THR A 27 10.43 12.64 0.08
CA THR A 27 11.15 12.20 1.28
C THR A 27 10.57 10.87 1.78
N LYS A 28 11.32 10.15 2.63
CA LYS A 28 10.84 8.92 3.29
C LYS A 28 9.46 9.13 3.94
N GLN A 29 9.29 10.25 4.65
CA GLN A 29 8.05 10.58 5.33
C GLN A 29 6.90 10.83 4.36
N GLN A 30 7.14 11.57 3.27
CA GLN A 30 6.13 11.79 2.23
C GLN A 30 5.70 10.49 1.55
N LEU A 31 6.63 9.57 1.31
CA LEU A 31 6.31 8.25 0.75
C LEU A 31 5.42 7.45 1.71
N LEU A 32 5.70 7.46 3.02
CA LEU A 32 4.86 6.82 4.02
C LEU A 32 3.45 7.43 4.06
N GLU A 33 3.34 8.76 4.02
CA GLU A 33 2.04 9.44 3.96
C GLU A 33 1.25 9.08 2.71
N LEU A 34 1.90 9.01 1.54
CA LEU A 34 1.27 8.60 0.29
C LEU A 34 0.74 7.16 0.37
N ILE A 35 1.53 6.23 0.93
CA ILE A 35 1.14 4.85 1.11
C ILE A 35 -0.07 4.74 2.06
N ASN A 36 -0.02 5.43 3.20
CA ASN A 36 -1.10 5.41 4.18
C ASN A 36 -2.38 6.02 3.60
N ARG A 37 -2.26 7.12 2.83
CA ARG A 37 -3.38 7.75 2.16
C ARG A 37 -3.99 6.86 1.08
N ASP A 38 -3.18 6.17 0.29
CA ASP A 38 -3.65 5.21 -0.72
C ASP A 38 -4.42 4.06 -0.07
N LYS A 39 -3.88 3.47 1.01
CA LYS A 39 -4.56 2.42 1.78
C LYS A 39 -5.90 2.90 2.33
N PHE A 40 -5.93 4.08 2.94
CA PHE A 40 -7.15 4.66 3.48
C PHE A 40 -8.20 4.92 2.40
N ASN A 41 -7.77 5.44 1.24
CA ASN A 41 -8.66 5.67 0.10
C ASN A 41 -9.24 4.37 -0.46
N LYS A 42 -8.43 3.31 -0.61
CA LYS A 42 -8.90 1.98 -1.05
C LYS A 42 -9.97 1.43 -0.11
N ILE A 43 -9.75 1.51 1.21
CA ILE A 43 -10.74 1.09 2.21
C ILE A 43 -12.01 1.93 2.10
N THR A 44 -11.87 3.26 2.05
CA THR A 44 -13.01 4.18 1.96
C THR A 44 -13.84 3.94 0.72
N ASN A 45 -13.19 3.73 -0.44
CA ASN A 45 -13.89 3.46 -1.70
C ASN A 45 -14.56 2.08 -1.68
N ALA A 46 -13.90 1.05 -1.18
CA ALA A 46 -14.51 -0.28 -1.04
C ALA A 46 -15.75 -0.26 -0.13
N LEU A 47 -15.72 0.50 0.97
CA LEU A 47 -16.89 0.69 1.83
C LEU A 47 -18.03 1.41 1.11
N LYS A 48 -17.72 2.48 0.37
CA LYS A 48 -18.72 3.24 -0.40
C LYS A 48 -19.37 2.39 -1.50
N GLU A 49 -18.60 1.49 -2.12
CA GLU A 49 -19.07 0.59 -3.18
C GLU A 49 -19.70 -0.70 -2.64
N GLY A 50 -19.69 -0.94 -1.32
CA GLY A 50 -20.16 -2.19 -0.71
C GLY A 50 -19.25 -3.41 -0.96
N LYS A 51 -18.01 -3.18 -1.41
CA LYS A 51 -17.00 -4.20 -1.78
C LYS A 51 -15.98 -4.48 -0.68
N GLN A 52 -16.30 -4.17 0.59
CA GLN A 52 -15.35 -4.40 1.70
C GLN A 52 -14.85 -5.84 1.82
N LEU A 53 -15.71 -6.83 1.51
CA LEU A 53 -15.34 -8.24 1.56
C LEU A 53 -14.36 -8.62 0.45
N GLU A 54 -14.60 -8.17 -0.78
CA GLU A 54 -13.70 -8.40 -1.92
C GLU A 54 -12.32 -7.80 -1.67
N LEU A 55 -12.27 -6.58 -1.11
CA LEU A 55 -11.02 -5.94 -0.70
C LEU A 55 -10.29 -6.79 0.35
N LEU A 56 -10.99 -7.28 1.37
CA LEU A 56 -10.39 -8.11 2.42
C LEU A 56 -9.81 -9.41 1.86
N ILE A 57 -10.56 -10.12 1.01
CA ILE A 57 -10.09 -11.35 0.36
C ILE A 57 -8.82 -11.08 -0.47
N SER A 58 -8.82 -9.99 -1.25
CA SER A 58 -7.65 -9.59 -2.04
C SER A 58 -6.42 -9.30 -1.15
N GLN A 59 -6.60 -8.64 -0.01
CA GLN A 59 -5.50 -8.39 0.94
C GLN A 59 -4.97 -9.68 1.58
N ILE A 60 -5.86 -10.64 1.89
CA ILE A 60 -5.47 -11.95 2.43
C ILE A 60 -4.65 -12.73 1.40
N HIS A 61 -5.07 -12.74 0.12
CA HIS A 61 -4.29 -13.39 -0.94
C HIS A 61 -2.91 -12.76 -1.09
N LEU A 62 -2.80 -11.43 -1.15
CA LEU A 62 -1.51 -10.75 -1.23
C LEU A 62 -0.59 -11.10 -0.06
N LEU A 63 -1.12 -11.13 1.17
CA LEU A 63 -0.34 -11.55 2.34
C LEU A 63 0.08 -13.01 2.22
N SER A 64 -0.81 -13.91 1.77
CA SER A 64 -0.47 -15.31 1.59
C SER A 64 0.68 -15.50 0.60
N GLU A 65 0.70 -14.74 -0.50
CA GLU A 65 1.81 -14.75 -1.47
C GLU A 65 3.11 -14.21 -0.87
N GLU A 66 3.04 -13.17 -0.03
CA GLU A 66 4.22 -12.62 0.67
C GLU A 66 4.85 -13.61 1.67
N TYR A 67 4.04 -14.48 2.29
CA TYR A 67 4.47 -15.42 3.32
C TYR A 67 4.68 -16.86 2.83
N ALA A 68 4.28 -17.18 1.58
CA ALA A 68 4.48 -18.50 0.97
C ALA A 68 5.93 -18.71 0.44
N CYS A 69 6.82 -17.74 0.64
CA CYS A 69 8.24 -17.79 0.27
C CYS A 69 9.14 -17.95 1.50
#